data_AF-A0A7S0HMX3-F1
#
_entry.id   AF-A0A7S0HMX3-F1
#
_cell.length_a   1.000
_cell.length_b   1.000
_cell.length_c   1.000
_cell.angle_alpha   90.00
_cell.angle_beta   90.00
_cell.angle_gamma   90.00
#
_symmetry.space_group_name_H-M   'P 1'
#
loop_
_entity.id
_entity.type
_entity.pdbx_description
1 polymer ?
#
loop_
_entity_poly.entity_id
_entity_poly.type
_entity_poly.pdbx_seq_one_letter_code
_entity_poly.pdbx_strand_id
1 'polypeptide(L)'
;TVKVTADVRNVPASSIPQQSISPPLEGSFDKSVVGIDWIIADDPGNRNSWYSPGDTITIVFDQPTNLAGLFPSNIPKSQIDSLLVFSETIGADYSGAWR
;
A
#
# COMPACT_ATOMS: atom_id res chain seq x y z
N THR A 1 -14.30 0.31 -28.23
CA THR A 1 -13.65 1.06 -29.32
C THR A 1 -13.16 2.38 -28.79
N VAL A 2 -11.84 2.55 -28.59
CA VAL A 2 -11.27 3.83 -28.18
C VAL A 2 -11.39 4.80 -29.36
N LYS A 3 -11.94 5.98 -29.13
CA LYS A 3 -12.06 7.01 -30.15
C LYS A 3 -10.65 7.58 -30.39
N VAL A 4 -10.11 7.36 -31.59
CA VAL A 4 -8.71 7.69 -31.95
C VAL A 4 -8.46 9.21 -31.96
N THR A 5 -9.51 10.02 -31.99
CA THR A 5 -9.41 11.49 -31.92
C THR A 5 -10.56 12.08 -31.08
N ALA A 6 -10.24 13.00 -30.17
CA ALA A 6 -11.22 13.66 -29.30
C ALA A 6 -11.75 15.01 -29.85
N ASP A 7 -11.42 15.37 -31.10
CA ASP A 7 -11.85 16.63 -31.76
C ASP A 7 -11.55 17.88 -30.91
N VAL A 8 -10.41 17.86 -30.21
CA VAL A 8 -10.01 18.93 -29.30
C VAL A 8 -9.75 20.20 -30.11
N ARG A 9 -10.52 21.26 -29.82
CA ARG A 9 -10.49 22.59 -30.42
C ARG A 9 -10.75 23.65 -29.35
N ASN A 10 -10.40 24.90 -29.63
CA ASN A 10 -10.79 26.04 -28.81
C ASN A 10 -12.32 26.22 -28.77
N VAL A 11 -12.83 26.99 -27.79
CA VAL A 11 -14.22 27.45 -27.76
C VAL A 11 -14.24 28.97 -28.01
N PRO A 12 -14.99 29.47 -29.02
CA PRO A 12 -15.75 28.73 -30.04
C PRO A 12 -14.82 27.99 -31.03
N ALA A 13 -15.29 26.89 -31.64
CA ALA A 13 -14.53 25.94 -32.46
C ALA A 13 -14.05 26.50 -33.82
N SER A 14 -13.23 27.56 -33.77
CA SER A 14 -12.66 28.24 -34.93
C SER A 14 -11.33 27.66 -35.40
N SER A 15 -10.71 26.77 -34.61
CA SER A 15 -9.48 26.05 -34.98
C SER A 15 -9.74 24.72 -35.70
N ILE A 16 -8.73 24.26 -36.42
CA ILE A 16 -8.65 22.89 -36.94
C ILE A 16 -8.47 21.93 -35.75
N PRO A 17 -9.07 20.72 -35.75
CA PRO A 17 -8.92 19.78 -34.65
C PRO A 17 -7.48 19.30 -34.48
N GLN A 18 -7.07 19.16 -33.22
CA GLN A 18 -5.78 18.60 -32.88
C GLN A 18 -5.67 17.14 -33.35
N GLN A 19 -4.74 16.89 -34.26
CA GLN A 19 -4.39 15.56 -34.80
C GLN A 19 -3.15 14.94 -34.11
N SER A 20 -2.62 15.61 -33.08
CA SER A 20 -1.42 15.14 -32.38
C SER A 20 -1.73 13.88 -31.58
N ILE A 21 -0.98 12.81 -31.84
CA ILE A 21 -0.95 11.60 -31.02
C ILE A 21 0.17 11.81 -30.00
N SER A 22 -0.17 11.87 -28.72
CA SER A 22 0.87 11.81 -27.69
C SER A 22 1.53 10.43 -27.75
N PRO A 23 2.87 10.33 -27.65
CA PRO A 23 3.51 9.05 -27.41
C PRO A 23 2.89 8.33 -26.20
N PRO A 24 3.01 7.00 -26.10
CA PRO A 24 2.69 6.30 -24.87
C PRO A 24 3.38 7.01 -23.69
N LEU A 25 2.65 7.14 -22.58
CA LEU A 25 3.21 7.74 -21.38
C LEU A 25 4.26 6.77 -20.83
N GLU A 26 5.53 7.05 -21.13
CA GLU A 26 6.66 6.19 -20.80
C GLU A 26 7.51 6.82 -19.69
N GLY A 27 7.94 6.00 -18.73
CA GLY A 27 8.71 6.41 -17.57
C GLY A 27 8.48 5.47 -16.38
N SER A 28 9.38 5.48 -15.40
CA SER A 28 9.04 5.02 -14.05
C SER A 28 8.43 6.21 -13.31
N PHE A 29 7.18 6.06 -12.87
CA PHE A 29 6.57 6.97 -11.91
C PHE A 29 7.04 6.60 -10.51
N ASP A 30 8.36 6.63 -10.33
CA ASP A 30 9.15 5.95 -9.32
C ASP A 30 8.38 5.43 -8.10
N LYS A 31 8.54 4.12 -7.92
CA LYS A 31 8.25 3.31 -6.76
C LYS A 31 8.41 4.15 -5.49
N SER A 32 7.31 4.69 -4.96
CA SER A 32 7.39 5.15 -3.58
C SER A 32 7.67 3.90 -2.76
N VAL A 33 8.91 3.77 -2.31
CA VAL A 33 9.32 2.66 -1.45
C VAL A 33 8.73 3.02 -0.11
N VAL A 34 7.49 2.57 0.11
CA VAL A 34 6.81 2.65 1.41
C VAL A 34 7.83 2.28 2.47
N GLY A 35 8.17 3.24 3.31
CA GLY A 35 9.12 3.09 4.40
C GLY A 35 8.39 2.77 5.69
N ILE A 36 9.07 2.06 6.60
CA ILE A 36 8.60 1.92 7.97
C ILE A 36 9.11 3.15 8.74
N ASP A 37 8.19 3.95 9.26
CA ASP A 37 8.47 5.10 10.13
C ASP A 37 8.62 4.66 11.59
N TRP A 38 7.69 3.83 12.08
CA TRP A 38 7.73 3.32 13.46
C TRP A 38 7.39 1.84 13.58
N ILE A 39 7.98 1.20 14.59
CA ILE A 39 7.60 -0.10 15.10
C ILE A 39 7.36 0.04 16.60
N ILE A 40 6.13 -0.25 17.05
CA ILE A 40 5.71 -0.07 18.44
C ILE A 40 5.27 -1.43 18.97
N ALA A 41 5.96 -1.95 19.98
CA ALA A 41 5.55 -3.15 20.70
C ALA A 41 4.71 -2.77 21.93
N ASP A 42 3.66 -3.57 22.19
CA ASP A 42 2.77 -3.40 23.34
C ASP A 42 2.49 -4.78 23.96
N ASP A 43 2.84 -4.94 25.24
CA ASP A 43 2.45 -6.06 26.11
C ASP A 43 1.57 -5.47 27.23
N PRO A 44 0.24 -5.51 27.07
CA PRO A 44 -0.69 -4.96 28.07
C PRO A 44 -0.62 -5.66 29.43
N GLY A 45 -0.16 -6.92 29.46
CA GLY A 45 -0.05 -7.71 30.67
C GLY A 45 1.23 -7.38 31.45
N ASN A 46 2.31 -7.07 30.73
CA ASN A 46 3.67 -6.89 31.22
C ASN A 46 4.07 -7.98 32.23
N ARG A 47 3.63 -9.22 31.98
CA ARG A 47 3.74 -10.33 32.93
C ARG A 47 4.98 -11.18 32.71
N ASN A 48 5.63 -11.00 31.56
CA ASN A 48 6.72 -11.83 31.11
C ASN A 48 7.66 -11.01 30.22
N SER A 49 8.71 -11.65 29.70
CA SER A 49 9.69 -11.03 28.81
C SER A 49 9.70 -11.67 27.42
N TRP A 50 8.62 -12.34 27.01
CA TRP A 50 8.54 -13.12 25.76
C TRP A 50 7.17 -12.94 25.11
N TYR A 51 7.10 -12.98 23.77
CA TYR A 51 5.83 -12.82 23.06
C TYR A 51 4.77 -13.82 23.52
N SER A 52 3.63 -13.31 23.94
CA SER A 52 2.52 -14.08 24.49
C SER A 52 1.18 -13.63 23.89
N PRO A 53 0.11 -14.46 23.99
CA PRO A 53 -1.18 -14.10 23.42
C PRO A 53 -1.73 -12.79 23.99
N GLY A 54 -1.99 -11.83 23.11
CA GLY A 54 -2.48 -10.48 23.46
C GLY A 54 -1.47 -9.37 23.20
N ASP A 55 -0.19 -9.70 23.03
CA ASP A 55 0.84 -8.72 22.65
C ASP A 55 0.60 -8.22 21.23
N THR A 56 0.96 -6.96 20.97
CA THR A 56 0.81 -6.37 19.63
C THR A 56 2.10 -5.70 19.15
N ILE A 57 2.31 -5.77 17.84
CA ILE A 57 3.33 -5.00 17.13
C ILE A 57 2.62 -4.11 16.13
N THR A 58 2.81 -2.80 16.26
CA THR A 58 2.25 -1.78 15.38
C THR A 58 3.32 -1.30 14.43
N ILE A 59 3.08 -1.42 13.12
CA ILE A 59 3.97 -0.87 12.09
C ILE A 59 3.29 0.36 11.52
N VAL A 60 3.98 1.50 11.56
CA VAL A 60 3.55 2.76 10.96
C VAL A 60 4.38 2.99 9.71
N PHE A 61 3.71 3.14 8.58
CA PHE A 61 4.36 3.50 7.33
C PHE A 61 4.50 5.01 7.21
N ASP A 62 5.56 5.46 6.52
CA ASP A 62 5.87 6.88 6.29
C ASP A 62 4.87 7.61 5.39
N GLN A 63 3.93 6.87 4.80
CA GLN A 63 2.89 7.39 3.92
C GLN A 63 1.66 6.47 3.87
N PRO A 64 0.50 6.97 3.43
CA PRO A 64 -0.65 6.13 3.13
C PRO A 64 -0.34 5.05 2.09
N THR A 65 -0.84 3.83 2.31
CA THR A 65 -0.69 2.70 1.39
C THR A 65 -2.05 2.28 0.84
N ASN A 66 -2.05 1.39 -0.16
CA ASN A 66 -3.27 0.72 -0.63
C ASN A 66 -3.68 -0.47 0.26
N LEU A 67 -3.07 -0.62 1.44
CA LEU A 67 -3.36 -1.65 2.44
C LEU A 67 -3.23 -3.08 1.89
N ALA A 68 -2.39 -3.24 0.86
CA ALA A 68 -2.25 -4.46 0.06
C ALA A 68 -3.58 -5.00 -0.53
N GLY A 69 -4.63 -4.16 -0.60
CA GLY A 69 -5.97 -4.60 -0.98
C GLY A 69 -6.70 -5.45 0.07
N LEU A 70 -6.22 -5.48 1.31
CA LEU A 70 -6.80 -6.24 2.41
C LEU A 70 -7.56 -5.28 3.34
N PHE A 71 -8.89 -5.31 3.37
CA PHE A 71 -9.69 -4.40 4.21
C PHE A 71 -11.01 -5.04 4.69
N PRO A 72 -11.44 -4.89 5.97
CA PRO A 72 -10.69 -4.52 7.18
C PRO A 72 -10.92 -5.54 8.30
N SER A 73 -10.24 -6.68 8.31
CA SER A 73 -9.95 -7.45 9.55
C SER A 73 -9.41 -8.86 9.26
N ASN A 74 -8.70 -9.38 10.26
CA ASN A 74 -8.23 -10.76 10.37
C ASN A 74 -7.38 -11.25 9.19
N ILE A 75 -6.32 -10.50 8.90
CA ILE A 75 -5.30 -10.90 7.94
C ILE A 75 -4.55 -12.10 8.55
N PRO A 76 -4.61 -13.31 7.96
CA PRO A 76 -3.97 -14.49 8.50
C PRO A 76 -2.45 -14.39 8.36
N LYS A 77 -1.73 -15.14 9.20
CA LYS A 77 -0.27 -15.27 9.19
C LYS A 77 0.34 -15.40 7.79
N SER A 78 -0.22 -16.26 6.94
CA SER A 78 0.30 -16.49 5.58
C SER A 78 0.29 -15.24 4.69
N GLN A 79 -0.71 -14.37 4.85
CA GLN A 79 -0.76 -13.09 4.13
C GLN A 79 0.21 -12.07 4.73
N ILE A 80 0.33 -12.02 6.06
CA ILE A 80 1.33 -11.18 6.72
C ILE A 80 2.75 -11.57 6.26
N ASP A 81 3.06 -12.86 6.21
CA ASP A 81 4.37 -13.39 5.78
C ASP A 81 4.67 -13.11 4.30
N SER A 82 3.64 -12.87 3.49
CA SER A 82 3.80 -12.46 2.10
C SER A 82 4.08 -10.96 1.96
N LEU A 83 3.76 -10.16 2.98
CA LEU A 83 3.93 -8.70 3.00
C LEU A 83 5.20 -8.27 3.76
N LEU A 84 5.56 -8.99 4.82
CA LEU A 84 6.62 -8.64 5.75
C LEU A 84 7.60 -9.79 5.92
N VAL A 85 8.88 -9.44 6.06
CA VAL A 85 9.93 -10.37 6.45
C VAL A 85 10.39 -9.99 7.85
N PHE A 86 10.31 -10.94 8.77
CA PHE A 86 10.78 -10.76 10.14
C PHE A 86 12.21 -11.27 10.26
N SER A 87 13.07 -10.50 10.91
CA SER A 87 14.43 -10.94 11.22
C SER A 87 14.48 -11.95 12.37
N GLU A 88 13.40 -12.05 13.16
CA GLU A 88 13.28 -12.91 14.33
C GLU A 88 11.90 -13.59 14.37
N THR A 89 11.77 -14.66 15.15
CA THR A 89 10.46 -15.28 15.37
C THR A 89 9.60 -14.43 16.31
N ILE A 90 8.41 -14.02 15.85
CA ILE A 90 7.45 -13.22 16.63
C ILE A 90 6.32 -14.06 17.25
N GLY A 91 6.45 -15.40 17.19
CA GLY A 91 5.42 -16.34 17.62
C GLY A 91 5.11 -17.39 16.57
N ALA A 92 4.49 -18.49 17.02
CA ALA A 92 4.08 -19.59 16.15
C ALA A 92 2.84 -19.26 15.30
N ASP A 93 1.97 -18.39 15.81
CA ASP A 93 0.75 -17.95 15.13
C ASP A 93 0.47 -16.48 15.46
N TYR A 94 -0.11 -15.76 14.50
CA TYR A 94 -0.47 -14.35 14.61
C TYR A 94 -1.43 -13.94 13.49
N SER A 95 -2.16 -12.86 13.74
CA SER A 95 -3.00 -12.20 12.74
C SER A 95 -2.76 -10.69 12.75
N GLY A 96 -3.14 -10.04 11.67
CA GLY A 96 -3.02 -8.59 11.53
C GLY A 96 -4.33 -7.93 11.14
N ALA A 97 -4.34 -6.61 11.28
CA ALA A 97 -5.40 -5.74 10.79
C ALA A 97 -4.81 -4.36 10.44
N TRP A 98 -5.38 -3.72 9.42
CA TRP A 98 -5.16 -2.30 9.16
C TRP A 98 -6.06 -1.48 10.09
N ARG A 99 -5.53 -0.39 10.65
CA ARG A 99 -6.21 0.50 11.59
C ARG A 99 -5.90 1.96 11.27
#